data_AF-A0A831A7C0-F1
#
_entry.id   AF-A0A831A7C0-F1
#
_cell.length_a   1.000
_cell.length_b   1.000
_cell.length_c   1.000
_cell.angle_alpha   90.00
_cell.angle_beta   90.00
_cell.angle_gamma   90.00
#
_symmetry.space_group_name_H-M   'P 1'
#
loop_
_entity.id
_entity.type
_entity.pdbx_description
1 polymer ?
#
loop_
_entity_poly.entity_id
_entity_poly.type
_entity_poly.pdbx_seq_one_letter_code
_entity_poly.pdbx_strand_id
1 'polypeptide(L)'
;MKSKNPLFTIKRKSQKGKFLFSDVFSNDVLTDICYRITGRKDYHVTYDNDSYNKGRLARLEFNGKTNYISISESNAEGRNSSFQSATSALVAYHNDSSRNKEVFFYFVNHEGNIKTKYFNFMYRLMATAGFVFLNDDIAVGKKITHFNNIDDLILNKDSLRSKNKANNSSYITINDKNITQIYAKTYGANKKESTLMCLALANLDCKRVELIQVSEGSLTKLPKPDLSVIQREINILEIQSDKDMERDEFIKNDSLRSPTFIYNLLNKIGQKKCSFCDCEIPQIIQGAHIWPVSEIKKINLSDDEKLKHALSENNGIWLCENHHKLYDRNIIVINENGGILVKNSILKSHKNYINKITTNKSLPNSILSNDLILYINKRNASIEGMNNDFILIAARNNAPLQNL
;
A
#
# COMPACT_ATOMS: atom_id res chain seq x y z
N MET A 1 -42.95 -8.43 2.32
CA MET A 1 -43.27 -9.59 3.18
C MET A 1 -41.98 -10.04 3.87
N LYS A 2 -41.95 -10.18 5.20
CA LYS A 2 -40.77 -10.73 5.89
C LYS A 2 -40.71 -12.23 5.59
N SER A 3 -39.67 -12.72 4.93
CA SER A 3 -39.49 -14.17 4.76
C SER A 3 -39.33 -14.81 6.15
N LYS A 4 -40.26 -15.69 6.53
CA LYS A 4 -40.19 -16.45 7.78
C LYS A 4 -39.17 -17.58 7.72
N ASN A 5 -38.79 -18.02 6.52
CA ASN A 5 -37.79 -19.06 6.31
C ASN A 5 -36.54 -18.50 5.63
N PRO A 6 -35.33 -18.87 6.06
CA PRO A 6 -34.10 -18.47 5.39
C PRO A 6 -34.13 -18.91 3.92
N LEU A 7 -33.90 -17.96 3.02
CA LEU A 7 -33.86 -18.20 1.58
C LEU A 7 -32.48 -17.83 1.04
N PHE A 8 -31.77 -18.81 0.52
CA PHE A 8 -30.55 -18.59 -0.25
C PHE A 8 -30.88 -18.32 -1.72
N THR A 9 -30.27 -17.28 -2.28
CA THR A 9 -30.25 -16.99 -3.71
C THR A 9 -28.80 -17.04 -4.21
N ILE A 10 -28.53 -17.92 -5.16
CA ILE A 10 -27.17 -18.19 -5.65
C ILE A 10 -27.14 -18.18 -7.17
N LYS A 11 -26.27 -17.37 -7.76
CA LYS A 11 -25.98 -17.46 -9.20
C LYS A 11 -25.20 -18.73 -9.47
N ARG A 12 -25.74 -19.61 -10.32
CA ARG A 12 -25.26 -20.98 -10.47
C ARG A 12 -23.95 -21.09 -11.26
N LYS A 13 -23.79 -20.25 -12.29
CA LYS A 13 -22.69 -20.38 -13.28
C LYS A 13 -21.41 -19.67 -12.82
N SER A 14 -20.26 -20.32 -12.99
CA SER A 14 -18.94 -19.71 -12.81
C SER A 14 -18.53 -18.87 -14.02
N GLN A 15 -17.87 -17.73 -13.80
CA GLN A 15 -17.39 -16.86 -14.88
C GLN A 15 -16.15 -17.42 -15.59
N LYS A 16 -15.27 -18.13 -14.87
CA LYS A 16 -13.94 -18.54 -15.36
C LYS A 16 -13.67 -20.04 -15.20
N GLY A 17 -14.53 -20.78 -14.51
CA GLY A 17 -14.36 -22.21 -14.27
C GLY A 17 -15.47 -23.04 -14.93
N LYS A 18 -15.22 -24.34 -15.08
CA LYS A 18 -16.22 -25.32 -15.56
C LYS A 18 -17.14 -25.86 -14.45
N PHE A 19 -17.03 -25.33 -13.22
CA PHE A 19 -17.80 -25.77 -12.06
C PHE A 19 -19.08 -24.95 -11.86
N LEU A 20 -20.04 -25.50 -11.12
CA LEU A 20 -21.24 -24.80 -10.69
C LEU A 20 -21.14 -24.41 -9.22
N PHE A 21 -21.72 -23.28 -8.86
CA PHE A 21 -21.79 -22.85 -7.46
C PHE A 21 -22.73 -23.73 -6.63
N SER A 22 -23.59 -24.54 -7.25
CA SER A 22 -24.31 -25.61 -6.56
C SER A 22 -23.39 -26.67 -5.96
N ASP A 23 -22.19 -26.84 -6.53
CA ASP A 23 -21.23 -27.85 -6.07
C ASP A 23 -20.34 -27.30 -4.95
N VAL A 24 -20.11 -25.98 -4.96
CA VAL A 24 -19.29 -25.29 -3.94
C VAL A 24 -20.13 -24.92 -2.71
N PHE A 25 -21.36 -24.44 -2.91
CA PHE A 25 -22.34 -24.26 -1.84
C PHE A 25 -23.09 -25.58 -1.62
N SER A 26 -22.36 -26.61 -1.17
CA SER A 26 -22.93 -27.90 -0.82
C SER A 26 -23.96 -27.78 0.31
N ASN A 27 -24.77 -28.83 0.50
CA ASN A 27 -25.76 -28.85 1.57
C ASN A 27 -25.12 -28.63 2.96
N ASP A 28 -23.96 -29.21 3.22
CA ASP A 28 -23.26 -29.05 4.50
C ASP A 28 -22.78 -27.62 4.70
N VAL A 29 -22.23 -27.00 3.64
CA VAL A 29 -21.78 -25.61 3.67
C VAL A 29 -22.95 -24.65 3.91
N LEU A 30 -24.06 -24.82 3.17
CA LEU A 30 -25.25 -23.97 3.35
C LEU A 30 -25.91 -24.17 4.71
N THR A 31 -25.95 -25.39 5.21
CA THR A 31 -26.50 -25.70 6.55
C THR A 31 -25.68 -25.04 7.65
N ASP A 32 -24.35 -25.12 7.60
CA ASP A 32 -23.48 -24.49 8.59
C ASP A 32 -23.56 -22.97 8.51
N ILE A 33 -23.53 -22.38 7.30
CA ILE A 33 -23.72 -20.93 7.11
C ILE A 33 -25.07 -20.48 7.65
N CYS A 34 -26.15 -21.19 7.33
CA CYS A 34 -27.50 -20.85 7.79
C CYS A 34 -27.57 -20.88 9.32
N TYR A 35 -27.00 -21.91 9.94
CA TYR A 35 -26.99 -22.06 11.40
C TYR A 35 -26.19 -20.94 12.06
N ARG A 36 -25.01 -20.59 11.55
CA ARG A 36 -24.17 -19.53 12.11
C ARG A 36 -24.79 -18.14 11.99
N ILE A 37 -25.52 -17.85 10.91
CA ILE A 37 -26.15 -16.53 10.70
C ILE A 37 -27.51 -16.43 11.39
N THR A 38 -28.31 -17.49 11.38
CA THR A 38 -29.74 -17.44 11.74
C THR A 38 -30.12 -18.29 12.95
N GLY A 39 -29.24 -19.19 13.40
CA GLY A 39 -29.55 -20.22 14.39
C GLY A 39 -30.38 -21.39 13.84
N ARG A 40 -30.76 -21.38 12.55
CA ARG A 40 -31.58 -22.41 11.92
C ARG A 40 -30.80 -23.28 10.95
N LYS A 41 -31.29 -24.50 10.74
CA LYS A 41 -30.74 -25.44 9.74
C LYS A 41 -31.66 -25.65 8.54
N ASP A 42 -32.92 -25.27 8.66
CA ASP A 42 -33.90 -25.35 7.59
C ASP A 42 -33.89 -24.07 6.73
N TYR A 43 -33.76 -24.26 5.42
CA TYR A 43 -33.69 -23.16 4.45
C TYR A 43 -34.18 -23.64 3.08
N HIS A 44 -34.45 -22.67 2.21
CA HIS A 44 -34.68 -22.91 0.78
C HIS A 44 -33.52 -22.34 -0.03
N VAL A 45 -33.28 -22.93 -1.21
CA VAL A 45 -32.25 -22.46 -2.14
C VAL A 45 -32.87 -22.23 -3.51
N THR A 46 -32.65 -21.03 -4.05
CA THR A 46 -33.00 -20.66 -5.41
C THR A 46 -31.71 -20.41 -6.19
N TYR A 47 -31.61 -21.06 -7.35
CA TYR A 47 -30.49 -20.87 -8.26
C TYR A 47 -30.88 -19.97 -9.43
N ASP A 48 -30.16 -18.86 -9.58
CA ASP A 48 -30.25 -17.95 -10.73
C ASP A 48 -29.31 -18.44 -11.84
N ASN A 49 -29.88 -18.67 -13.03
CA ASN A 49 -29.16 -19.17 -14.22
C ASN A 49 -28.91 -18.09 -15.29
N ASP A 50 -29.39 -16.87 -15.08
CA ASP A 50 -29.41 -15.80 -16.08
C ASP A 50 -28.05 -15.12 -16.22
N SER A 51 -27.17 -15.26 -15.22
CA SER A 51 -25.84 -14.66 -15.25
C SER A 51 -24.81 -15.40 -14.38
N TYR A 52 -23.56 -14.98 -14.49
CA TYR A 52 -22.45 -15.56 -13.72
C TYR A 52 -22.40 -15.03 -12.29
N ASN A 53 -21.98 -15.89 -11.38
CA ASN A 53 -21.67 -15.51 -10.01
C ASN A 53 -20.43 -14.61 -9.97
N LYS A 54 -20.59 -13.41 -9.42
CA LYS A 54 -19.49 -12.48 -9.17
C LYS A 54 -19.28 -12.41 -7.66
N GLY A 55 -18.07 -12.76 -7.23
CA GLY A 55 -17.67 -12.69 -5.84
C GLY A 55 -17.82 -13.99 -5.04
N ARG A 56 -18.09 -15.12 -5.70
CA ARG A 56 -18.35 -16.41 -5.04
C ARG A 56 -19.42 -16.24 -3.95
N LEU A 57 -20.51 -15.60 -4.36
CA LEU A 57 -21.49 -14.97 -3.48
C LEU A 57 -22.79 -15.78 -3.44
N ALA A 58 -23.28 -16.02 -2.22
CA ALA A 58 -24.67 -16.35 -1.94
C ALA A 58 -25.33 -15.16 -1.22
N ARG A 59 -26.63 -14.95 -1.45
CA ARG A 59 -27.45 -14.03 -0.65
C ARG A 59 -28.40 -14.84 0.22
N LEU A 60 -28.46 -14.54 1.50
CA LEU A 60 -29.40 -15.16 2.45
C LEU A 60 -30.37 -14.10 2.98
N GLU A 61 -31.64 -14.24 2.62
CA GLU A 61 -32.71 -13.39 3.13
C GLU A 61 -33.39 -14.05 4.32
N PHE A 62 -33.39 -13.37 5.46
CA PHE A 62 -34.04 -13.85 6.68
C PHE A 62 -34.46 -12.69 7.59
N ASN A 63 -35.70 -12.72 8.10
CA ASN A 63 -36.23 -11.70 9.02
C ASN A 63 -36.10 -10.24 8.52
N GLY A 64 -36.17 -10.03 7.20
CA GLY A 64 -36.01 -8.71 6.59
C GLY A 64 -34.56 -8.18 6.61
N LYS A 65 -33.58 -9.07 6.81
CA LYS A 65 -32.15 -8.81 6.67
C LYS A 65 -31.60 -9.55 5.45
N THR A 66 -30.76 -8.87 4.68
CA THR A 66 -30.05 -9.45 3.53
C THR A 66 -28.61 -9.71 3.89
N ASN A 67 -28.20 -10.97 3.97
CA ASN A 67 -26.83 -11.36 4.30
C ASN A 67 -26.10 -11.76 3.02
N TYR A 68 -24.92 -11.20 2.79
CA TYR A 68 -24.07 -11.47 1.64
C TYR A 68 -22.97 -12.41 2.10
N ILE A 69 -22.86 -13.59 1.54
CA ILE A 69 -21.89 -14.58 1.97
C ILE A 69 -20.93 -14.88 0.82
N SER A 70 -19.70 -14.40 0.94
CA SER A 70 -18.61 -14.77 0.02
C SER A 70 -17.86 -15.98 0.58
N ILE A 71 -17.53 -16.93 -0.27
CA ILE A 71 -16.77 -18.12 0.11
C ILE A 71 -15.35 -18.12 -0.45
N SER A 72 -14.41 -18.71 0.29
CA SER A 72 -13.02 -18.87 -0.16
C SER A 72 -12.90 -19.73 -1.43
N GLU A 73 -11.76 -19.62 -2.10
CA GLU A 73 -11.34 -20.60 -3.09
C GLU A 73 -10.99 -21.92 -2.39
N SER A 74 -11.19 -23.05 -3.09
CA SER A 74 -10.86 -24.39 -2.59
C SER A 74 -9.37 -24.72 -2.74
N ASN A 75 -8.62 -23.97 -3.56
CA ASN A 75 -7.19 -24.16 -3.73
C ASN A 75 -6.48 -22.80 -3.69
N ALA A 76 -5.47 -22.68 -2.84
CA ALA A 76 -4.72 -21.45 -2.60
C ALA A 76 -3.52 -21.31 -3.56
N GLU A 77 -3.73 -21.47 -4.87
CA GLU A 77 -2.63 -21.47 -5.86
C GLU A 77 -2.02 -20.08 -6.10
N GLY A 78 -2.82 -19.01 -5.93
CA GLY A 78 -2.40 -17.64 -6.24
C GLY A 78 -2.67 -16.67 -5.10
N ARG A 79 -1.58 -16.08 -4.56
CA ARG A 79 -1.60 -15.13 -3.43
C ARG A 79 -2.67 -14.04 -3.59
N ASN A 80 -2.72 -13.35 -4.72
CA ASN A 80 -3.64 -12.22 -4.92
C ASN A 80 -4.97 -12.64 -5.57
N SER A 81 -5.05 -13.78 -6.25
CA SER A 81 -6.29 -14.24 -6.89
C SER A 81 -7.32 -14.69 -5.86
N SER A 82 -6.90 -15.32 -4.76
CA SER A 82 -7.77 -15.86 -3.72
C SER A 82 -8.70 -14.85 -3.05
N PHE A 83 -8.43 -13.54 -3.20
CA PHE A 83 -9.18 -12.46 -2.58
C PHE A 83 -9.99 -11.61 -3.56
N GLN A 84 -9.85 -11.81 -4.88
CA GLN A 84 -10.56 -11.00 -5.88
C GLN A 84 -12.08 -11.16 -5.78
N SER A 85 -12.54 -12.36 -5.41
CA SER A 85 -13.94 -12.66 -5.17
C SER A 85 -14.49 -11.88 -3.99
N ALA A 86 -13.79 -11.87 -2.86
CA ALA A 86 -14.20 -11.14 -1.66
C ALA A 86 -14.41 -9.66 -1.95
N THR A 87 -13.46 -8.98 -2.60
CA THR A 87 -13.63 -7.56 -2.97
C THR A 87 -14.84 -7.35 -3.87
N SER A 88 -15.10 -8.27 -4.81
CA SER A 88 -16.26 -8.17 -5.71
C SER A 88 -17.59 -8.37 -4.99
N ALA A 89 -17.63 -9.26 -3.99
CA ALA A 89 -18.77 -9.44 -3.11
C ALA A 89 -19.04 -8.21 -2.25
N LEU A 90 -17.98 -7.58 -1.73
CA LEU A 90 -18.08 -6.35 -0.94
C LEU A 90 -18.62 -5.18 -1.78
N VAL A 91 -18.13 -5.02 -3.02
CA VAL A 91 -18.67 -4.02 -3.96
C VAL A 91 -20.15 -4.28 -4.26
N ALA A 92 -20.56 -5.54 -4.44
CA ALA A 92 -21.96 -5.90 -4.62
C ALA A 92 -22.81 -5.61 -3.37
N TYR A 93 -22.25 -5.84 -2.18
CA TYR A 93 -22.87 -5.48 -0.90
C TYR A 93 -23.10 -3.97 -0.82
N HIS A 94 -22.09 -3.13 -1.07
CA HIS A 94 -22.23 -1.68 -0.98
C HIS A 94 -23.19 -1.10 -2.03
N ASN A 95 -23.24 -1.67 -3.23
CA ASN A 95 -24.14 -1.20 -4.30
C ASN A 95 -25.62 -1.53 -4.06
N ASP A 96 -25.92 -2.41 -3.11
CA ASP A 96 -27.31 -2.63 -2.70
C ASP A 96 -27.80 -1.50 -1.80
N SER A 97 -28.95 -0.89 -2.10
CA SER A 97 -29.49 0.22 -1.31
C SER A 97 -30.20 -0.22 -0.02
N SER A 98 -30.33 -1.53 0.21
CA SER A 98 -30.93 -2.08 1.43
C SER A 98 -30.19 -1.61 2.69
N ARG A 99 -30.93 -1.12 3.69
CA ARG A 99 -30.36 -0.65 4.95
C ARG A 99 -30.00 -1.77 5.93
N ASN A 100 -30.77 -2.85 5.91
CA ASN A 100 -30.59 -3.98 6.82
C ASN A 100 -29.85 -5.12 6.12
N LYS A 101 -28.53 -4.98 6.02
CA LYS A 101 -27.66 -5.93 5.34
C LYS A 101 -26.35 -6.12 6.07
N GLU A 102 -25.75 -7.29 5.91
CA GLU A 102 -24.42 -7.64 6.42
C GLU A 102 -23.64 -8.42 5.38
N VAL A 103 -22.31 -8.39 5.50
CA VAL A 103 -21.41 -9.12 4.61
C VAL A 103 -20.54 -10.07 5.43
N PHE A 104 -20.51 -11.33 5.01
CA PHE A 104 -19.87 -12.45 5.66
C PHE A 104 -18.86 -13.12 4.75
N PHE A 105 -17.85 -13.71 5.38
CA PHE A 105 -16.90 -14.58 4.71
C PHE A 105 -16.87 -15.97 5.34
N TYR A 106 -16.85 -17.00 4.50
CA TYR A 106 -16.82 -18.40 4.93
C TYR A 106 -15.69 -19.16 4.22
N PHE A 107 -14.90 -19.88 5.01
CA PHE A 107 -13.85 -20.75 4.51
C PHE A 107 -14.41 -22.11 4.14
N VAL A 108 -14.26 -22.52 2.89
CA VAL A 108 -14.49 -23.91 2.47
C VAL A 108 -13.23 -24.75 2.71
N ASN A 109 -13.36 -26.08 2.66
CA ASN A 109 -12.21 -26.97 2.68
C ASN A 109 -11.21 -26.55 1.61
N HIS A 110 -9.96 -26.34 2.03
CA HIS A 110 -8.93 -25.72 1.22
C HIS A 110 -7.72 -26.65 1.10
N GLU A 111 -7.14 -26.64 -0.09
CA GLU A 111 -5.81 -27.17 -0.35
C GLU A 111 -4.79 -26.01 -0.34
N GLY A 112 -3.62 -26.23 0.28
CA GLY A 112 -2.55 -25.25 0.40
C GLY A 112 -2.51 -24.49 1.74
N ASN A 113 -1.60 -23.52 1.84
CA ASN A 113 -1.35 -22.79 3.09
C ASN A 113 -2.04 -21.43 3.12
N ILE A 114 -3.20 -21.35 3.78
CA ILE A 114 -3.95 -20.10 3.98
C ILE A 114 -3.51 -19.30 5.21
N LYS A 115 -2.47 -19.74 5.93
CA LYS A 115 -2.01 -19.12 7.19
C LYS A 115 -0.77 -18.24 7.01
N THR A 116 -0.40 -17.92 5.77
CA THR A 116 0.77 -17.06 5.49
C THR A 116 0.56 -15.63 6.02
N LYS A 117 1.65 -14.87 6.18
CA LYS A 117 1.60 -13.46 6.61
C LYS A 117 0.70 -12.61 5.71
N TYR A 118 0.73 -12.86 4.40
CA TYR A 118 -0.11 -12.12 3.46
C TYR A 118 -1.58 -12.45 3.59
N PHE A 119 -1.93 -13.74 3.71
CA PHE A 119 -3.32 -14.13 3.89
C PHE A 119 -3.86 -13.52 5.19
N ASN A 120 -3.08 -13.57 6.28
CA ASN A 120 -3.41 -12.85 7.52
C ASN A 120 -3.65 -11.35 7.29
N PHE A 121 -2.76 -10.66 6.58
CA PHE A 121 -2.96 -9.24 6.23
C PHE A 121 -4.27 -9.02 5.48
N MET A 122 -4.55 -9.81 4.44
CA MET A 122 -5.78 -9.70 3.64
C MET A 122 -7.04 -10.00 4.46
N TYR A 123 -6.99 -10.97 5.38
CA TYR A 123 -8.09 -11.26 6.28
C TYR A 123 -8.40 -10.11 7.24
N ARG A 124 -7.36 -9.54 7.86
CA ARG A 124 -7.52 -8.34 8.69
C ARG A 124 -8.06 -7.18 7.87
N LEU A 125 -7.61 -7.03 6.62
CA LEU A 125 -8.09 -6.01 5.70
C LEU A 125 -9.57 -6.19 5.35
N MET A 126 -10.00 -7.42 5.06
CA MET A 126 -11.40 -7.78 4.83
C MET A 126 -12.26 -7.50 6.06
N ALA A 127 -11.81 -7.91 7.26
CA ALA A 127 -12.51 -7.62 8.51
C ALA A 127 -12.68 -6.11 8.68
N THR A 128 -11.59 -5.36 8.52
CA THR A 128 -11.59 -3.88 8.60
C THR A 128 -12.54 -3.25 7.57
N ALA A 129 -12.64 -3.81 6.36
CA ALA A 129 -13.56 -3.35 5.34
C ALA A 129 -15.04 -3.75 5.58
N GLY A 130 -15.33 -4.55 6.61
CA GLY A 130 -16.69 -4.86 7.07
C GLY A 130 -17.09 -6.34 7.02
N PHE A 131 -16.21 -7.25 6.59
CA PHE A 131 -16.52 -8.68 6.60
C PHE A 131 -16.58 -9.26 8.01
N VAL A 132 -17.64 -10.01 8.29
CA VAL A 132 -17.73 -10.91 9.45
C VAL A 132 -17.34 -12.33 9.04
N PHE A 133 -16.33 -12.90 9.69
CA PHE A 133 -15.88 -14.26 9.41
C PHE A 133 -16.68 -15.29 10.19
N LEU A 134 -17.23 -16.29 9.50
CA LEU A 134 -18.14 -17.26 10.10
C LEU A 134 -17.44 -18.44 10.80
N ASN A 135 -16.29 -18.87 10.28
CA ASN A 135 -15.60 -20.10 10.70
C ASN A 135 -14.07 -19.97 10.70
N ASP A 136 -13.56 -18.76 10.94
CA ASP A 136 -12.12 -18.45 11.00
C ASP A 136 -11.38 -19.16 12.14
N ASP A 137 -11.99 -19.28 13.31
CA ASP A 137 -11.46 -20.05 14.43
C ASP A 137 -11.15 -21.51 14.05
N ILE A 138 -12.01 -22.11 13.21
CA ILE A 138 -11.83 -23.47 12.72
C ILE A 138 -10.82 -23.49 11.56
N ALA A 139 -11.00 -22.61 10.57
CA ALA A 139 -10.24 -22.66 9.32
C ALA A 139 -8.79 -22.17 9.48
N VAL A 140 -8.59 -21.05 10.16
CA VAL A 140 -7.26 -20.46 10.38
C VAL A 140 -6.70 -20.71 11.79
N GLY A 141 -7.52 -21.22 12.72
CA GLY A 141 -7.10 -21.56 14.09
C GLY A 141 -7.18 -20.38 15.07
N LYS A 142 -7.75 -19.25 14.66
CA LYS A 142 -7.89 -18.05 15.48
C LYS A 142 -8.97 -17.13 14.93
N LYS A 143 -9.52 -16.27 15.79
CA LYS A 143 -10.37 -15.17 15.34
C LYS A 143 -9.54 -14.11 14.61
N ILE A 144 -10.02 -13.71 13.44
CA ILE A 144 -9.46 -12.63 12.63
C ILE A 144 -9.93 -11.31 13.24
N THR A 145 -8.99 -10.39 13.46
CA THR A 145 -9.26 -9.08 14.05
C THR A 145 -9.04 -7.97 13.02
N HIS A 146 -9.71 -6.84 13.25
CA HIS A 146 -9.57 -5.63 12.43
C HIS A 146 -8.17 -5.00 12.62
N PHE A 147 -7.82 -4.07 11.74
CA PHE A 147 -6.78 -3.09 12.03
C PHE A 147 -7.31 -2.08 13.04
N ASN A 148 -6.48 -1.69 14.01
CA ASN A 148 -6.92 -0.77 15.06
C ASN A 148 -6.94 0.68 14.57
N ASN A 149 -6.01 1.04 13.68
CA ASN A 149 -5.85 2.37 13.10
C ASN A 149 -5.00 2.28 11.82
N ILE A 150 -4.76 3.43 11.20
CA ILE A 150 -3.97 3.55 9.97
C ILE A 150 -2.51 3.09 10.15
N ASP A 151 -1.89 3.37 11.29
CA ASP A 151 -0.49 3.00 11.54
C ASP A 151 -0.31 1.48 11.63
N ASP A 152 -1.23 0.77 12.32
CA ASP A 152 -1.26 -0.69 12.38
C ASP A 152 -1.37 -1.30 10.97
N LEU A 153 -2.22 -0.72 10.10
CA LEU A 153 -2.35 -1.14 8.71
C LEU A 153 -1.04 -0.93 7.94
N ILE A 154 -0.44 0.27 8.01
CA ILE A 154 0.81 0.61 7.31
C ILE A 154 1.95 -0.32 7.75
N LEU A 155 2.13 -0.53 9.06
CA LEU A 155 3.18 -1.38 9.61
C LEU A 155 3.03 -2.84 9.16
N ASN A 156 1.80 -3.38 9.19
CA ASN A 156 1.54 -4.73 8.71
C ASN A 156 1.81 -4.85 7.22
N LYS A 157 1.38 -3.86 6.42
CA LYS A 157 1.62 -3.84 4.97
C LYS A 157 3.11 -3.81 4.63
N ASP A 158 3.91 -3.03 5.34
CA ASP A 158 5.35 -2.92 5.09
C ASP A 158 6.11 -4.20 5.50
N SER A 159 5.70 -4.87 6.59
CA SER A 159 6.29 -6.13 7.04
C SER A 159 6.27 -7.24 5.97
N LEU A 160 5.32 -7.16 5.02
CA LEU A 160 5.16 -8.11 3.91
C LEU A 160 6.22 -7.94 2.81
N ARG A 161 6.94 -6.82 2.77
CA ARG A 161 7.90 -6.47 1.71
C ARG A 161 9.25 -7.16 1.87
N SER A 162 9.62 -7.53 3.10
CA SER A 162 10.94 -8.07 3.48
C SER A 162 11.41 -9.31 2.69
N LYS A 163 10.54 -9.97 1.91
CA LYS A 163 10.89 -11.20 1.17
C LYS A 163 10.77 -11.15 -0.35
N ASN A 164 10.06 -10.18 -0.94
CA ASN A 164 9.76 -10.17 -2.39
C ASN A 164 9.72 -8.73 -2.94
N LYS A 165 10.89 -8.13 -3.17
CA LYS A 165 11.01 -6.80 -3.80
C LYS A 165 10.42 -6.75 -5.22
N ALA A 166 10.33 -7.90 -5.91
CA ALA A 166 9.80 -8.00 -7.27
C ALA A 166 8.26 -7.89 -7.36
N ASN A 167 7.53 -8.02 -6.24
CA ASN A 167 6.08 -7.87 -6.25
C ASN A 167 5.72 -6.45 -5.80
N ASN A 168 5.71 -5.55 -6.78
CA ASN A 168 5.28 -4.17 -6.63
C ASN A 168 3.83 -4.17 -6.13
N SER A 169 3.61 -3.90 -4.84
CA SER A 169 2.28 -3.84 -4.23
C SER A 169 1.75 -2.41 -4.16
N SER A 170 0.47 -2.21 -3.84
CA SER A 170 -0.05 -0.89 -3.47
C SER A 170 0.62 -0.39 -2.17
N TYR A 171 0.79 0.93 -2.03
CA TYR A 171 1.41 1.55 -0.85
C TYR A 171 0.44 2.46 -0.12
N ILE A 172 0.57 2.53 1.20
CA ILE A 172 -0.10 3.54 2.03
C ILE A 172 0.97 4.30 2.78
N THR A 173 0.85 5.62 2.83
CA THR A 173 1.68 6.51 3.62
C THR A 173 0.87 7.72 4.07
N ILE A 174 1.49 8.62 4.84
CA ILE A 174 0.88 9.88 5.29
C ILE A 174 1.77 11.01 4.77
N ASN A 175 1.14 12.07 4.24
CA ASN A 175 1.86 13.26 3.81
C ASN A 175 2.10 14.26 4.96
N ASP A 176 2.82 15.33 4.65
CA ASP A 176 3.15 16.41 5.59
C ASP A 176 1.93 17.15 6.15
N LYS A 177 0.76 17.03 5.52
CA LYS A 177 -0.51 17.61 5.95
C LYS A 177 -1.37 16.63 6.76
N ASN A 178 -0.82 15.50 7.21
CA ASN A 178 -1.56 14.42 7.88
C ASN A 178 -2.70 13.83 7.03
N ILE A 179 -2.57 13.85 5.70
CA ILE A 179 -3.51 13.20 4.80
C ILE A 179 -2.97 11.82 4.43
N THR A 180 -3.81 10.79 4.62
CA THR A 180 -3.51 9.42 4.18
C THR A 180 -3.47 9.36 2.66
N GLN A 181 -2.39 8.83 2.12
CA GLN A 181 -2.18 8.64 0.69
C GLN A 181 -2.14 7.16 0.38
N ILE A 182 -2.91 6.72 -0.62
CA ILE A 182 -2.82 5.37 -1.18
C ILE A 182 -2.32 5.44 -2.62
N TYR A 183 -1.19 4.78 -2.87
CA TYR A 183 -0.67 4.54 -4.22
C TYR A 183 -1.27 3.23 -4.71
N ALA A 184 -2.42 3.35 -5.36
CA ALA A 184 -3.25 2.26 -5.82
C ALA A 184 -2.82 1.80 -7.20
N LYS A 185 -2.52 0.50 -7.29
CA LYS A 185 -2.35 -0.18 -8.57
C LYS A 185 -3.68 -0.48 -9.21
N THR A 186 -3.77 -0.21 -10.51
CA THR A 186 -4.99 -0.28 -11.31
C THR A 186 -5.11 -1.56 -12.13
N TYR A 187 -4.02 -2.33 -12.28
CA TYR A 187 -3.96 -3.51 -13.13
C TYR A 187 -4.02 -4.84 -12.38
N GLY A 188 -4.43 -5.90 -13.09
CA GLY A 188 -4.36 -7.28 -12.61
C GLY A 188 -5.16 -7.55 -11.34
N ALA A 189 -4.58 -8.37 -10.45
CA ALA A 189 -5.17 -8.70 -9.15
C ALA A 189 -5.06 -7.54 -8.14
N ASN A 190 -4.05 -6.68 -8.30
CA ASN A 190 -3.72 -5.61 -7.37
C ASN A 190 -4.83 -4.55 -7.30
N LYS A 191 -5.62 -4.36 -8.36
CA LYS A 191 -6.78 -3.46 -8.32
C LYS A 191 -7.81 -3.86 -7.26
N LYS A 192 -8.00 -5.16 -7.01
CA LYS A 192 -8.95 -5.64 -5.99
C LYS A 192 -8.39 -5.52 -4.58
N GLU A 193 -7.07 -5.63 -4.41
CA GLU A 193 -6.38 -5.26 -3.17
C GLU A 193 -6.52 -3.76 -2.90
N SER A 194 -6.23 -2.90 -3.89
CA SER A 194 -6.37 -1.44 -3.79
C SER A 194 -7.79 -1.03 -3.41
N THR A 195 -8.82 -1.58 -4.06
CA THR A 195 -10.22 -1.31 -3.71
C THR A 195 -10.53 -1.71 -2.27
N LEU A 196 -10.09 -2.90 -1.85
CA LEU A 196 -10.32 -3.37 -0.49
C LEU A 196 -9.59 -2.50 0.55
N MET A 197 -8.38 -2.03 0.23
CA MET A 197 -7.64 -1.09 1.07
C MET A 197 -8.41 0.22 1.24
N CYS A 198 -8.93 0.81 0.15
CA CYS A 198 -9.73 2.03 0.24
C CYS A 198 -10.98 1.85 1.12
N LEU A 199 -11.67 0.71 1.01
CA LEU A 199 -12.86 0.43 1.83
C LEU A 199 -12.51 0.15 3.29
N ALA A 200 -11.36 -0.46 3.58
CA ALA A 200 -10.87 -0.59 4.94
C ALA A 200 -10.58 0.79 5.57
N LEU A 201 -9.99 1.72 4.80
CA LEU A 201 -9.72 3.09 5.28
C LEU A 201 -10.99 3.85 5.66
N ALA A 202 -12.14 3.53 5.03
CA ALA A 202 -13.43 4.14 5.38
C ALA A 202 -13.84 3.84 6.84
N ASN A 203 -13.36 2.72 7.39
CA ASN A 203 -13.64 2.27 8.76
C ASN A 203 -12.49 2.54 9.74
N LEU A 204 -11.45 3.29 9.36
CA LEU A 204 -10.28 3.62 10.20
C LEU A 204 -10.18 5.12 10.51
N ASP A 205 -11.32 5.81 10.65
CA ASP A 205 -11.42 7.25 10.98
C ASP A 205 -10.59 8.18 10.07
N CYS A 206 -10.37 7.78 8.83
CA CYS A 206 -9.66 8.60 7.85
C CYS A 206 -10.59 9.69 7.29
N LYS A 207 -10.39 10.96 7.71
CA LYS A 207 -11.22 12.11 7.27
C LYS A 207 -11.20 12.36 5.76
N ARG A 208 -10.04 12.15 5.13
CA ARG A 208 -9.82 12.31 3.69
C ARG A 208 -8.66 11.44 3.26
N VAL A 209 -8.78 10.83 2.09
CA VAL A 209 -7.72 10.02 1.47
C VAL A 209 -7.37 10.58 0.10
N GLU A 210 -6.09 10.66 -0.20
CA GLU A 210 -5.61 10.89 -1.57
C GLU A 210 -5.42 9.53 -2.24
N LEU A 211 -6.21 9.26 -3.28
CA LEU A 211 -6.12 8.06 -4.10
C LEU A 211 -5.26 8.34 -5.33
N ILE A 212 -3.97 8.03 -5.22
CA ILE A 212 -3.02 8.13 -6.32
C ILE A 212 -3.14 6.86 -7.17
N GLN A 213 -3.65 7.00 -8.38
CA GLN A 213 -3.82 5.89 -9.32
C GLN A 213 -2.57 5.76 -10.19
N VAL A 214 -1.74 4.77 -9.86
CA VAL A 214 -0.49 4.51 -10.58
C VAL A 214 -0.79 3.64 -11.78
N SER A 215 -0.63 4.22 -12.98
CA SER A 215 -0.89 3.54 -14.24
C SER A 215 0.11 2.40 -14.48
N GLU A 216 -0.37 1.16 -14.51
CA GLU A 216 0.41 0.00 -14.94
C GLU A 216 -0.30 -0.71 -16.12
N GLY A 217 0.42 -0.93 -17.22
CA GLY A 217 -0.16 -1.49 -18.44
C GLY A 217 -1.20 -0.57 -19.08
N SER A 218 -2.36 -1.11 -19.46
CA SER A 218 -3.42 -0.38 -20.20
C SER A 218 -4.50 0.26 -19.31
N LEU A 219 -4.50 -0.03 -18.00
CA LEU A 219 -5.48 0.53 -17.06
C LEU A 219 -4.85 1.70 -16.30
N THR A 220 -5.38 2.91 -16.51
CA THR A 220 -4.93 4.13 -15.82
C THR A 220 -5.75 4.45 -14.58
N LYS A 221 -6.91 3.79 -14.40
CA LYS A 221 -7.82 3.98 -13.27
C LYS A 221 -8.34 2.66 -12.74
N LEU A 222 -8.75 2.65 -11.48
CA LEU A 222 -9.55 1.57 -10.91
C LEU A 222 -10.88 1.43 -11.68
N PRO A 223 -11.49 0.24 -11.72
CA PRO A 223 -12.75 0.04 -12.44
C PRO A 223 -13.85 0.97 -11.92
N LYS A 224 -14.64 1.57 -12.83
CA LYS A 224 -15.73 2.49 -12.46
C LYS A 224 -16.65 1.96 -11.35
N PRO A 225 -17.12 0.69 -11.38
CA PRO A 225 -17.98 0.18 -10.31
C PRO A 225 -17.30 0.13 -8.93
N ASP A 226 -15.99 -0.07 -8.90
CA ASP A 226 -15.22 -0.09 -7.66
C ASP A 226 -15.03 1.36 -7.15
N LEU A 227 -14.64 2.29 -8.03
CA LEU A 227 -14.49 3.71 -7.69
C LEU A 227 -15.79 4.34 -7.17
N SER A 228 -16.94 4.04 -7.80
CA SER A 228 -18.23 4.57 -7.34
C SER A 228 -18.61 4.08 -5.94
N VAL A 229 -18.15 2.91 -5.52
CA VAL A 229 -18.31 2.49 -4.12
C VAL A 229 -17.36 3.29 -3.24
N ILE A 230 -16.07 3.33 -3.58
CA ILE A 230 -15.06 4.04 -2.77
C ILE A 230 -15.49 5.50 -2.52
N GLN A 231 -15.91 6.23 -3.56
CA GLN A 231 -16.34 7.63 -3.46
C GLN A 231 -17.54 7.86 -2.53
N ARG A 232 -18.40 6.85 -2.33
CA ARG A 232 -19.55 6.96 -1.41
C ARG A 232 -19.17 6.63 0.03
N GLU A 233 -18.23 5.71 0.23
CA GLU A 233 -17.88 5.21 1.56
C GLU A 233 -16.77 6.06 2.22
N ILE A 234 -15.91 6.71 1.42
CA ILE A 234 -14.82 7.54 1.94
C ILE A 234 -14.60 8.80 1.08
N ASN A 235 -14.30 9.90 1.75
CA ASN A 235 -13.95 11.15 1.09
C ASN A 235 -12.57 11.03 0.41
N ILE A 236 -12.58 10.84 -0.91
CA ILE A 236 -11.35 10.70 -1.71
C ILE A 236 -11.06 11.94 -2.56
N LEU A 237 -9.77 12.28 -2.65
CA LEU A 237 -9.22 13.07 -3.75
C LEU A 237 -8.54 12.10 -4.71
N GLU A 238 -9.10 11.90 -5.90
CA GLU A 238 -8.45 11.12 -6.95
C GLU A 238 -7.34 11.94 -7.60
N ILE A 239 -6.13 11.36 -7.63
CA ILE A 239 -4.95 11.93 -8.28
C ILE A 239 -4.50 10.94 -9.34
N GLN A 240 -4.49 11.39 -10.59
CA GLN A 240 -3.92 10.63 -11.69
C GLN A 240 -2.46 11.05 -11.86
N SER A 241 -1.55 10.08 -11.87
CA SER A 241 -0.17 10.31 -12.36
C SER A 241 -0.10 9.79 -13.78
N ASP A 242 -0.10 10.70 -14.75
CA ASP A 242 0.26 10.41 -16.12
C ASP A 242 1.44 11.26 -16.58
N LYS A 243 2.06 10.84 -17.70
CA LYS A 243 3.32 11.42 -18.17
C LYS A 243 3.21 12.90 -18.49
N ASP A 244 2.06 13.36 -18.96
CA ASP A 244 1.87 14.75 -19.38
C ASP A 244 1.80 15.67 -18.16
N MET A 245 1.08 15.26 -17.11
CA MET A 245 1.07 15.99 -15.83
C MET A 245 2.46 16.09 -15.19
N GLU A 246 3.22 14.99 -15.23
CA GLU A 246 4.60 14.94 -14.71
C GLU A 246 5.55 15.86 -15.50
N ARG A 247 5.38 15.90 -16.83
CA ARG A 247 6.15 16.79 -17.71
C ARG A 247 5.82 18.25 -17.43
N ASP A 248 4.55 18.59 -17.30
CA ASP A 248 4.09 19.94 -16.97
C ASP A 248 4.64 20.43 -15.62
N GLU A 249 4.58 19.58 -14.58
CA GLU A 249 5.10 19.91 -13.26
C GLU A 249 6.63 20.12 -13.30
N PHE A 250 7.34 19.26 -14.03
CA PHE A 250 8.78 19.38 -14.23
C PHE A 250 9.17 20.66 -14.97
N ILE A 251 8.45 21.04 -16.04
CA ILE A 251 8.73 22.28 -16.78
C ILE A 251 8.53 23.50 -15.88
N LYS A 252 7.42 23.55 -15.14
CA LYS A 252 7.01 24.72 -14.35
C LYS A 252 7.81 24.91 -13.05
N ASN A 253 8.34 23.85 -12.44
CA ASN A 253 8.94 23.92 -11.10
C ASN A 253 10.37 23.37 -11.06
N ASP A 254 11.23 23.97 -10.25
CA ASP A 254 12.63 23.53 -10.06
C ASP A 254 12.78 22.44 -8.97
N SER A 255 11.66 21.98 -8.43
CA SER A 255 11.55 20.82 -7.54
C SER A 255 10.40 19.94 -8.01
N LEU A 256 10.59 18.63 -8.05
CA LEU A 256 9.58 17.67 -8.52
C LEU A 256 9.32 16.60 -7.47
N ARG A 257 8.38 16.79 -6.55
CA ARG A 257 7.97 15.76 -5.58
C ARG A 257 6.65 15.12 -5.98
N SER A 258 6.55 14.80 -7.27
CA SER A 258 5.34 14.30 -7.88
C SER A 258 4.96 12.91 -7.37
N PRO A 259 3.70 12.48 -7.55
CA PRO A 259 3.27 11.16 -7.11
C PRO A 259 4.07 10.03 -7.77
N THR A 260 4.50 10.16 -9.03
CA THR A 260 5.36 9.17 -9.69
C THR A 260 6.72 9.05 -9.00
N PHE A 261 7.38 10.17 -8.67
CA PHE A 261 8.67 10.14 -7.98
C PHE A 261 8.54 9.48 -6.60
N ILE A 262 7.51 9.83 -5.82
CA ILE A 262 7.25 9.22 -4.52
C ILE A 262 6.96 7.72 -4.64
N TYR A 263 6.16 7.30 -5.63
CA TYR A 263 5.91 5.89 -5.91
C TYR A 263 7.19 5.12 -6.23
N ASN A 264 8.07 5.70 -7.06
CA ASN A 264 9.35 5.11 -7.43
C ASN A 264 10.26 4.91 -6.20
N LEU A 265 10.29 5.87 -5.28
CA LEU A 265 11.02 5.72 -4.00
C LEU A 265 10.38 4.69 -3.07
N LEU A 266 9.05 4.66 -2.96
CA LEU A 266 8.32 3.63 -2.19
C LEU A 266 8.61 2.23 -2.75
N ASN A 267 8.72 2.11 -4.07
CA ASN A 267 9.02 0.86 -4.74
C ASN A 267 10.44 0.38 -4.46
N LYS A 268 11.43 1.24 -4.66
CA LYS A 268 12.85 0.90 -4.49
C LYS A 268 13.26 0.77 -3.03
N ILE A 269 12.98 1.80 -2.22
CA ILE A 269 13.50 1.96 -0.87
C ILE A 269 12.49 1.46 0.16
N GLY A 270 11.21 1.77 -0.03
CA GLY A 270 10.14 1.39 0.89
C GLY A 270 9.50 2.53 1.62
N GLN A 271 8.88 2.21 2.75
CA GLN A 271 8.25 3.22 3.60
C GLN A 271 9.23 4.33 3.97
N LYS A 272 8.65 5.51 4.21
CA LYS A 272 9.39 6.71 4.56
C LYS A 272 10.18 6.50 5.85
N LYS A 273 11.49 6.32 5.70
CA LYS A 273 12.47 6.22 6.79
C LYS A 273 13.69 7.05 6.42
N CYS A 274 14.11 7.96 7.28
CA CYS A 274 15.27 8.80 7.00
C CYS A 274 16.52 7.93 6.76
N SER A 275 17.26 8.22 5.70
CA SER A 275 18.47 7.47 5.37
C SER A 275 19.64 7.82 6.30
N PHE A 276 19.57 8.97 6.99
CA PHE A 276 20.64 9.50 7.84
C PHE A 276 20.37 9.35 9.35
N CYS A 277 19.15 8.97 9.76
CA CYS A 277 18.81 8.70 11.15
C CYS A 277 17.64 7.73 11.32
N ASP A 278 17.25 7.43 12.55
CA ASP A 278 16.18 6.48 12.87
C ASP A 278 14.76 7.11 12.82
N CYS A 279 14.61 8.27 12.19
CA CYS A 279 13.30 8.91 12.01
C CYS A 279 12.44 8.12 11.02
N GLU A 280 11.26 7.67 11.49
CA GLU A 280 10.25 6.93 10.71
C GLU A 280 8.89 7.66 10.65
N ILE A 281 8.85 8.95 11.03
CA ILE A 281 7.62 9.76 11.02
C ILE A 281 7.34 10.25 9.59
N PRO A 282 6.35 9.69 8.87
CA PRO A 282 6.17 9.94 7.43
C PRO A 282 5.83 11.40 7.07
N GLN A 283 5.22 12.14 8.00
CA GLN A 283 4.83 13.55 7.85
C GLN A 283 6.04 14.48 7.67
N ILE A 284 7.16 14.17 8.34
CA ILE A 284 8.36 15.02 8.30
C ILE A 284 9.45 14.44 7.40
N ILE A 285 9.16 13.33 6.71
CA ILE A 285 10.08 12.68 5.77
C ILE A 285 9.66 13.00 4.35
N GLN A 286 10.63 13.44 3.56
CA GLN A 286 10.46 13.86 2.18
C GLN A 286 11.37 13.04 1.26
N GLY A 287 10.94 12.88 0.01
CA GLY A 287 11.80 12.37 -1.06
C GLY A 287 12.75 13.48 -1.48
N ALA A 288 14.02 13.35 -1.12
CA ALA A 288 15.08 14.27 -1.48
C ALA A 288 15.79 13.79 -2.74
N HIS A 289 15.90 14.65 -3.76
CA HIS A 289 16.71 14.34 -4.93
C HIS A 289 18.19 14.31 -4.58
N ILE A 290 18.89 13.30 -5.09
CA ILE A 290 20.35 13.22 -4.93
C ILE A 290 20.98 14.29 -5.82
N TRP A 291 20.73 14.22 -7.14
CA TRP A 291 21.06 15.26 -8.10
C TRP A 291 19.86 16.21 -8.28
N PRO A 292 19.95 17.48 -7.87
CA PRO A 292 18.81 18.40 -7.85
C PRO A 292 18.16 18.60 -9.22
N VAL A 293 16.83 18.70 -9.24
CA VAL A 293 16.03 18.96 -10.44
C VAL A 293 16.46 20.26 -11.14
N SER A 294 16.79 21.30 -10.37
CA SER A 294 17.34 22.56 -10.88
C SER A 294 18.65 22.39 -11.68
N GLU A 295 19.52 21.47 -11.27
CA GLU A 295 20.77 21.17 -11.99
C GLU A 295 20.51 20.29 -13.21
N ILE A 296 19.59 19.33 -13.10
CA ILE A 296 19.13 18.51 -14.24
C ILE A 296 18.59 19.38 -15.36
N LYS A 297 17.85 20.45 -15.05
CA LYS A 297 17.31 21.35 -16.08
C LYS A 297 18.36 22.06 -16.91
N LYS A 298 19.54 22.32 -16.34
CA LYS A 298 20.64 23.08 -16.98
C LYS A 298 21.42 22.25 -18.01
N ILE A 299 21.32 20.92 -17.99
CA ILE A 299 22.07 20.07 -18.91
C ILE A 299 21.51 20.12 -20.33
N ASN A 300 22.37 19.84 -21.31
CA ASN A 300 21.98 19.75 -22.70
C ASN A 300 21.40 18.36 -23.03
N LEU A 301 20.18 18.10 -22.56
CA LEU A 301 19.37 16.91 -22.88
C LEU A 301 17.94 17.34 -23.23
N SER A 302 17.19 16.45 -23.88
CA SER A 302 15.75 16.67 -24.10
C SER A 302 14.97 16.72 -22.79
N ASP A 303 13.82 17.39 -22.76
CA ASP A 303 12.97 17.45 -21.56
C ASP A 303 12.53 16.06 -21.09
N ASP A 304 12.31 15.12 -22.03
CA ASP A 304 11.94 13.75 -21.71
C ASP A 304 13.08 12.98 -21.02
N GLU A 305 14.33 13.20 -21.42
CA GLU A 305 15.51 12.62 -20.75
C GLU A 305 15.76 13.25 -19.39
N LYS A 306 15.61 14.57 -19.28
CA LYS A 306 15.68 15.28 -18.00
C LYS A 306 14.62 14.79 -17.03
N LEU A 307 13.38 14.63 -17.50
CA LEU A 307 12.29 14.10 -16.70
C LEU A 307 12.57 12.67 -16.22
N LYS A 308 13.16 11.80 -17.07
CA LYS A 308 13.59 10.46 -16.65
C LYS A 308 14.59 10.51 -15.49
N HIS A 309 15.53 11.45 -15.50
CA HIS A 309 16.46 11.65 -14.37
C HIS A 309 15.73 12.17 -13.11
N ALA A 310 14.80 13.11 -13.26
CA ALA A 310 14.04 13.68 -12.15
C ALA A 310 13.09 12.66 -11.49
N LEU A 311 12.52 11.73 -12.26
CA LEU A 311 11.62 10.69 -11.77
C LEU A 311 12.33 9.40 -11.36
N SER A 312 13.64 9.29 -11.60
CA SER A 312 14.38 8.05 -11.33
C SER A 312 14.35 7.68 -9.84
N GLU A 313 13.95 6.45 -9.55
CA GLU A 313 14.10 5.83 -8.22
C GLU A 313 15.53 5.83 -7.69
N ASN A 314 16.53 5.90 -8.60
CA ASN A 314 17.94 5.99 -8.24
C ASN A 314 18.39 7.41 -7.91
N ASN A 315 17.61 8.43 -8.27
CA ASN A 315 17.91 9.83 -8.01
C ASN A 315 17.22 10.38 -6.74
N GLY A 316 16.82 9.52 -5.81
CA GLY A 316 16.23 10.00 -4.58
C GLY A 316 16.44 9.09 -3.39
N ILE A 317 16.30 9.70 -2.21
CA ILE A 317 16.38 9.06 -0.89
C ILE A 317 15.36 9.68 0.05
N TRP A 318 14.94 8.93 1.06
CA TRP A 318 14.12 9.47 2.14
C TRP A 318 14.98 10.23 3.14
N LEU A 319 14.65 11.49 3.41
CA LEU A 319 15.29 12.29 4.45
C LEU A 319 14.23 12.98 5.32
N CYS A 320 14.44 13.03 6.64
CA CYS A 320 13.64 13.90 7.49
C CYS A 320 13.99 15.36 7.21
N GLU A 321 13.09 16.29 7.57
CA GLU A 321 13.23 17.71 7.25
C GLU A 321 14.58 18.31 7.67
N ASN A 322 15.12 17.91 8.82
CA ASN A 322 16.43 18.36 9.29
C ASN A 322 17.56 17.91 8.35
N HIS A 323 17.63 16.61 8.05
CA HIS A 323 18.67 16.06 7.17
C HIS A 323 18.51 16.53 5.73
N HIS A 324 17.27 16.72 5.27
CA HIS A 324 17.00 17.26 3.94
C HIS A 324 17.56 18.67 3.78
N LYS A 325 17.29 19.58 4.73
CA LYS A 325 17.82 20.95 4.69
C LYS A 325 19.35 21.00 4.76
N LEU A 326 19.97 20.11 5.54
CA LEU A 326 21.43 20.01 5.62
C LEU A 326 22.03 19.51 4.30
N TYR A 327 21.37 18.56 3.65
CA TYR A 327 21.79 17.99 2.38
C TYR A 327 21.64 19.00 1.24
N ASP A 328 20.47 19.64 1.10
CA ASP A 328 20.20 20.65 0.07
C ASP A 328 21.17 21.83 0.11
N ARG A 329 21.65 22.20 1.31
CA ARG A 329 22.63 23.28 1.51
C ARG A 329 24.09 22.82 1.38
N ASN A 330 24.35 21.58 0.99
CA ASN A 330 25.69 20.98 0.92
C ASN A 330 26.47 21.11 2.25
N ILE A 331 25.76 21.12 3.39
CA ILE A 331 26.39 21.06 4.72
C ILE A 331 26.74 19.60 5.03
N ILE A 332 25.87 18.68 4.58
CA ILE A 332 26.11 17.24 4.56
C ILE A 332 26.09 16.79 3.10
N VAL A 333 26.99 15.86 2.75
CA VAL A 333 27.06 15.24 1.42
C VAL A 333 27.26 13.73 1.55
N ILE A 334 27.09 13.01 0.46
CA ILE A 334 27.30 11.56 0.38
C ILE A 334 28.50 11.33 -0.54
N ASN A 335 29.47 10.51 -0.13
CA ASN A 335 30.57 10.11 -1.00
C ASN A 335 30.20 8.91 -1.88
N GLU A 336 31.09 8.54 -2.81
CA GLU A 336 30.88 7.42 -3.74
C GLU A 336 30.67 6.06 -3.05
N ASN A 337 31.18 5.89 -1.83
CA ASN A 337 31.03 4.69 -1.00
C ASN A 337 29.76 4.72 -0.14
N GLY A 338 28.91 5.73 -0.30
CA GLY A 338 27.69 5.95 0.48
C GLY A 338 27.91 6.59 1.86
N GLY A 339 29.15 6.88 2.23
CA GLY A 339 29.51 7.50 3.49
C GLY A 339 29.03 8.95 3.59
N ILE A 340 28.52 9.32 4.76
CA ILE A 340 27.99 10.66 5.01
C ILE A 340 29.12 11.57 5.51
N LEU A 341 29.37 12.65 4.77
CA LEU A 341 30.39 13.65 5.09
C LEU A 341 29.74 14.95 5.57
N VAL A 342 30.47 15.70 6.40
CA VAL A 342 30.07 17.03 6.88
C VAL A 342 31.10 18.07 6.46
N LYS A 343 30.62 19.26 6.09
CA LYS A 343 31.47 20.39 5.71
C LYS A 343 32.40 20.78 6.86
N ASN A 344 33.69 20.91 6.58
CA ASN A 344 34.74 21.16 7.54
C ASN A 344 34.80 22.63 7.99
N SER A 345 34.33 23.57 7.16
CA SER A 345 34.39 25.00 7.47
C SER A 345 33.35 25.49 8.50
N ILE A 346 32.46 24.61 8.98
CA ILE A 346 31.44 24.99 9.97
C ILE A 346 31.96 24.86 11.42
N LEU A 347 31.34 25.60 12.34
CA LEU A 347 31.70 25.59 13.76
C LEU A 347 31.69 24.18 14.37
N LYS A 348 32.62 23.91 15.29
CA LYS A 348 32.74 22.62 15.99
C LYS A 348 31.45 22.22 16.71
N SER A 349 30.74 23.17 17.33
CA SER A 349 29.43 22.93 17.97
C SER A 349 28.37 22.45 16.97
N HIS A 350 28.33 23.01 15.75
CA HIS A 350 27.43 22.58 14.69
C HIS A 350 27.79 21.19 14.17
N LYS A 351 29.09 20.89 13.99
CA LYS A 351 29.53 19.53 13.65
C LYS A 351 29.11 18.51 14.69
N ASN A 352 29.26 18.84 15.98
CA ASN A 352 28.84 17.97 17.09
C ASN A 352 27.34 17.70 17.06
N TYR A 353 26.53 18.74 16.81
CA TYR A 353 25.09 18.59 16.64
C TYR A 353 24.74 17.68 15.45
N ILE A 354 25.33 17.94 14.28
CA ILE A 354 25.15 17.13 13.06
C ILE A 354 25.53 15.67 13.33
N ASN A 355 26.68 15.44 13.97
CA ASN A 355 27.13 14.10 14.33
C ASN A 355 26.15 13.38 15.28
N LYS A 356 25.53 14.12 16.20
CA LYS A 356 24.54 13.61 17.15
C LYS A 356 23.25 13.19 16.47
N ILE A 357 22.75 13.99 15.51
CA ILE A 357 21.48 13.72 14.83
C ILE A 357 21.61 12.74 13.66
N THR A 358 22.79 12.62 13.04
CA THR A 358 23.04 11.70 11.93
C THR A 358 23.50 10.34 12.49
N THR A 359 22.56 9.49 12.93
CA THR A 359 22.91 8.18 13.52
C THR A 359 23.41 7.18 12.46
N ASN A 360 22.94 7.28 11.22
CA ASN A 360 23.40 6.45 10.10
C ASN A 360 24.53 7.16 9.35
N LYS A 361 25.75 6.59 9.43
CA LYS A 361 26.98 7.18 8.87
C LYS A 361 27.26 6.79 7.42
N SER A 362 26.51 5.85 6.90
CA SER A 362 26.57 5.43 5.50
C SER A 362 25.19 4.99 5.03
N LEU A 363 24.91 5.14 3.75
CA LEU A 363 23.77 4.51 3.11
C LEU A 363 23.91 2.98 3.18
N PRO A 364 22.81 2.23 3.34
CA PRO A 364 22.87 0.78 3.33
C PRO A 364 23.20 0.25 1.93
N ASN A 365 23.99 -0.83 1.85
CA ASN A 365 24.36 -1.50 0.58
C ASN A 365 23.14 -1.93 -0.25
N SER A 366 21.99 -2.12 0.39
CA SER A 366 20.73 -2.48 -0.28
C SER A 366 20.13 -1.33 -1.12
N ILE A 367 20.59 -0.09 -0.93
CA ILE A 367 20.17 1.12 -1.66
C ILE A 367 21.26 1.59 -2.62
N LEU A 368 22.55 1.36 -2.29
CA LEU A 368 23.72 1.74 -3.10
C LEU A 368 23.84 0.90 -4.38
N SER A 369 23.14 1.33 -5.43
CA SER A 369 23.31 0.81 -6.80
C SER A 369 24.30 1.68 -7.60
N ASN A 370 24.87 1.12 -8.66
CA ASN A 370 25.73 1.88 -9.59
C ASN A 370 25.02 3.12 -10.15
N ASP A 371 23.72 3.01 -10.45
CA ASP A 371 22.90 4.13 -10.93
C ASP A 371 22.73 5.22 -9.86
N LEU A 372 22.61 4.84 -8.58
CA LEU A 372 22.52 5.82 -7.50
C LEU A 372 23.86 6.54 -7.29
N ILE A 373 24.97 5.80 -7.36
CA ILE A 373 26.33 6.37 -7.31
C ILE A 373 26.55 7.36 -8.45
N LEU A 374 26.01 7.09 -9.65
CA LEU A 374 26.04 8.05 -10.76
C LEU A 374 25.41 9.39 -10.37
N TYR A 375 24.25 9.39 -9.69
CA TYR A 375 23.62 10.64 -9.23
C TYR A 375 24.40 11.32 -8.10
N ILE A 376 25.01 10.55 -7.19
CA ILE A 376 25.91 11.09 -6.16
C ILE A 376 27.07 11.83 -6.83
N ASN A 377 27.72 11.20 -7.82
CA ASN A 377 28.85 11.78 -8.53
C ASN A 377 28.45 13.03 -9.32
N LYS A 378 27.28 13.02 -9.98
CA LYS A 378 26.73 14.20 -10.67
C LYS A 378 26.49 15.38 -9.72
N ARG A 379 25.97 15.12 -8.51
CA ARG A 379 25.82 16.17 -7.48
C ARG A 379 27.17 16.66 -7.01
N ASN A 380 28.07 15.76 -6.62
CA ASN A 380 29.35 16.11 -6.02
C ASN A 380 30.26 16.90 -6.98
N ALA A 381 30.15 16.65 -8.29
CA ALA A 381 30.89 17.40 -9.32
C ALA A 381 30.54 18.90 -9.37
N SER A 382 29.37 19.31 -8.87
CA SER A 382 28.98 20.72 -8.79
C SER A 382 29.28 21.37 -7.43
N ILE A 383 29.87 20.63 -6.49
CA ILE A 383 30.21 21.13 -5.15
C ILE A 383 31.68 21.55 -5.14
N GLU A 384 31.92 22.86 -5.00
CA GLU A 384 33.25 23.40 -4.80
C GLU A 384 33.90 22.83 -3.52
N GLY A 385 35.17 22.46 -3.60
CA GLY A 385 35.93 21.94 -2.45
C GLY A 385 35.55 20.52 -2.00
N MET A 386 34.74 19.77 -2.75
CA MET A 386 34.24 18.44 -2.36
C MET A 386 35.30 17.50 -1.74
N ASN A 387 36.51 17.45 -2.30
CA ASN A 387 37.57 16.54 -1.85
C ASN A 387 38.33 17.01 -0.60
N ASN A 388 38.34 18.32 -0.31
CA ASN A 388 39.19 18.92 0.72
C ASN A 388 38.39 19.53 1.87
N ASP A 389 37.15 19.93 1.61
CA ASP A 389 36.31 20.69 2.54
C ASP A 389 35.32 19.82 3.31
N PHE A 390 35.34 18.49 3.12
CA PHE A 390 34.40 17.57 3.74
C PHE A 390 35.13 16.46 4.48
N ILE A 391 34.63 16.14 5.68
CA ILE A 391 35.17 15.07 6.52
C ILE A 391 34.09 14.05 6.86
N LEU A 392 34.48 12.79 7.03
CA LEU A 392 33.57 11.74 7.48
C LEU A 392 32.95 12.10 8.83
N ILE A 393 31.64 11.89 8.96
CA ILE A 393 30.99 11.99 10.25
C ILE A 393 31.52 10.85 11.14
N ALA A 394 32.22 11.21 12.22
CA ALA A 394 32.86 10.25 13.11
C ALA A 394 31.88 9.22 13.67
N ALA A 395 32.32 7.96 13.74
CA ALA A 395 31.63 6.94 14.51
C ALA A 395 31.59 7.36 15.99
N ARG A 396 30.51 7.01 16.72
CA ARG A 396 30.53 7.19 18.17
C ARG A 396 31.68 6.35 18.73
N ASN A 397 32.65 7.01 19.37
CA ASN A 397 33.36 6.36 20.46
C ASN A 397 32.30 6.14 21.53
N ASN A 398 31.84 4.89 21.68
CA ASN A 398 31.18 4.47 22.90
C ASN A 398 32.24 4.47 24.01
N ALA A 399 32.60 5.65 24.50
CA ALA A 399 33.17 5.75 25.83
C ALA A 399 32.04 5.38 26.79
N PRO A 400 32.20 4.36 27.66
CA PRO A 400 31.18 4.06 28.65
C PRO A 400 30.96 5.32 29.50
N LEU A 401 29.69 5.64 29.72
CA LEU A 401 29.28 6.56 30.79
C LEU A 401 29.92 6.06 32.08
N GLN A 402 31.02 6.68 32.48
CA GLN A 402 31.49 6.55 33.85
C GLN A 402 30.49 7.33 34.71
N ASN A 403 29.89 6.60 35.64
CA ASN A 403 28.94 7.06 36.63
C ASN A 403 29.34 8.40 37.24
N LEU A 404 28.40 9.34 37.25
CA LEU A 404 28.22 10.33 38.32
C LEU A 404 26.72 10.53 38.54
#